data_AF-A0A5N9HPJ7-F1
#
_entry.id   AF-A0A5N9HPJ7-F1
#
_cell.length_a   1.000
_cell.length_b   1.000
_cell.length_c   1.000
_cell.angle_alpha   90.00
_cell.angle_beta   90.00
_cell.angle_gamma   90.00
#
_symmetry.space_group_name_H-M   'P 1'
#
loop_
_entity.id
_entity.type
_entity.pdbx_description
1 polymer ?
#
loop_
_entity_poly.entity_id
_entity_poly.type
_entity_poly.pdbx_seq_one_letter_code
_entity_poly.pdbx_strand_id
1 'polypeptide(L)'
;MSEEFSYSVDHADDRELKLSRPLAVIDVQSTGLDPRTARIVKLSVLRIDSVGGEHVRSVIVNPEISIPAASTEVHGLTDLDVAGKPIFRAYARALDQHLSGCDIAGFGIERFGLPLLCAEFERCGIKFELSNRAVVDAMVVFHRLEPRNFNAAYTRFVGGSRKESNDPGQTARDVLEILRGQIRAGSSVPESPYSIEKWSKGIDARAIDVQGKFVWGKEEEAMINFGKYRGHRLREIASNDAAYLNWVAAEDKFETDARTIAELAVNGQFPEVESGD
;
A
#
# COMPACT_ATOMS: atom_id res chain seq x y z
N MET A 1 1.61 -20.40 17.26
CA MET A 1 3.08 -20.35 17.07
C MET A 1 3.28 -19.78 15.68
N SER A 2 3.72 -18.53 15.59
CA SER A 2 3.94 -17.81 14.33
C SER A 2 5.29 -18.21 13.75
N GLU A 3 5.29 -18.90 12.61
CA GLU A 3 6.52 -19.17 11.86
C GLU A 3 6.94 -17.88 11.14
N GLU A 4 8.04 -17.28 11.62
CA GLU A 4 8.76 -16.24 10.90
C GLU A 4 9.38 -16.85 9.63
N PHE A 5 8.88 -16.44 8.47
CA PHE A 5 9.54 -16.71 7.20
C PHE A 5 10.88 -15.95 7.16
N SER A 6 11.95 -16.64 7.55
CA SER A 6 13.32 -16.17 7.37
C SER A 6 13.68 -16.24 5.88
N TYR A 7 13.66 -15.10 5.20
CA TYR A 7 14.37 -14.95 3.93
C TYR A 7 15.87 -14.98 4.24
N SER A 8 16.53 -16.08 3.92
CA SER A 8 18.00 -16.13 3.91
C SER A 8 18.48 -15.21 2.78
N VAL A 9 18.85 -13.98 3.13
CA VAL A 9 19.63 -13.13 2.25
C VAL A 9 21.01 -13.77 2.18
N ASP A 10 21.34 -14.44 1.07
CA ASP A 10 22.72 -14.81 0.77
C ASP A 10 23.55 -13.52 0.91
N HIS A 11 24.40 -13.45 1.93
CA HIS A 11 25.32 -12.33 2.15
C HIS A 11 26.38 -12.37 1.03
N ALA A 12 26.00 -11.84 -0.12
CA ALA A 12 26.86 -11.67 -1.28
C ALA A 12 27.93 -10.62 -0.98
N ASP A 13 29.01 -11.04 -0.31
CA ASP A 13 30.11 -10.22 0.20
C ASP A 13 29.65 -9.10 1.15
N ASP A 14 30.51 -8.76 2.11
CA ASP A 14 30.29 -7.75 3.16
C ASP A 14 30.28 -6.32 2.57
N ARG A 15 29.28 -6.03 1.72
CA ARG A 15 29.16 -4.78 0.97
C ARG A 15 28.33 -3.78 1.76
N GLU A 16 29.03 -2.90 2.46
CA GLU A 16 28.41 -1.81 3.23
C GLU A 16 28.12 -0.56 2.37
N LEU A 17 27.18 0.26 2.86
CA LEU A 17 26.88 1.58 2.29
C LEU A 17 28.07 2.52 2.51
N LYS A 18 28.69 2.97 1.41
CA LYS A 18 29.85 3.88 1.47
C LYS A 18 29.39 5.34 1.37
N LEU A 19 29.64 6.10 2.43
CA LEU A 19 29.26 7.50 2.53
C LEU A 19 30.46 8.42 2.34
N SER A 20 30.43 9.28 1.31
CA SER A 20 31.42 10.36 1.13
C SER A 20 31.04 11.65 1.87
N ARG A 21 29.80 11.72 2.36
CA ARG A 21 29.21 12.79 3.17
C ARG A 21 28.04 12.19 3.98
N PRO A 22 27.49 12.90 4.98
CA PRO A 22 26.39 12.38 5.77
C PRO A 22 25.15 12.02 4.93
N LEU A 23 24.39 11.02 5.36
CA LEU A 23 23.11 10.63 4.78
C LEU A 23 21.98 10.93 5.76
N ALA A 24 20.92 11.56 5.30
CA ALA A 24 19.68 11.73 6.07
C ALA A 24 18.59 10.85 5.50
N VAL A 25 18.23 9.79 6.23
CA VAL A 25 17.08 8.93 5.92
C VAL A 25 15.83 9.55 6.55
N ILE A 26 14.83 9.86 5.73
CA ILE A 26 13.66 10.64 6.12
C ILE A 26 12.39 9.80 5.93
N ASP A 27 11.53 9.84 6.94
CA ASP A 27 10.15 9.34 6.89
C ASP A 27 9.18 10.44 7.35
N VAL A 28 8.03 10.54 6.69
CA VAL A 28 6.98 11.51 7.01
C VAL A 28 5.61 10.85 7.12
N GLN A 29 4.84 11.26 8.13
CA GLN A 29 3.40 11.00 8.22
C GLN A 29 2.67 12.31 7.97
N SER A 30 1.56 12.26 7.25
CA SER A 30 0.94 13.46 6.70
C SER A 30 -0.58 13.37 6.63
N THR A 31 -1.21 14.53 6.49
CA THR A 31 -2.67 14.67 6.40
C THR A 31 -3.26 14.28 5.05
N GLY A 32 -2.47 13.77 4.09
CA GLY A 32 -2.97 13.40 2.76
C GLY A 32 -1.85 13.02 1.79
N LEU A 33 -2.20 12.76 0.53
CA LEU A 33 -1.25 12.23 -0.47
C LEU A 33 -0.82 13.24 -1.54
N ASP A 34 -1.37 14.46 -1.55
CA ASP A 34 -0.92 15.54 -2.45
C ASP A 34 0.07 16.45 -1.69
N PRO A 35 1.37 16.46 -2.05
CA PRO A 35 2.38 17.30 -1.38
C PRO A 35 2.05 18.79 -1.35
N ARG A 36 1.26 19.29 -2.30
CA ARG A 36 0.91 20.72 -2.41
C ARG A 36 -0.02 21.16 -1.30
N THR A 37 -0.95 20.29 -0.90
CA THR A 37 -2.00 20.61 0.09
C THR A 37 -1.81 19.88 1.42
N ALA A 38 -1.12 18.73 1.42
CA ALA A 38 -0.86 17.96 2.63
C ALA A 38 0.10 18.70 3.57
N ARG A 39 -0.03 18.37 4.86
CA ARG A 39 0.78 18.89 5.96
C ARG A 39 1.45 17.75 6.71
N ILE A 40 2.65 17.99 7.21
CA ILE A 40 3.39 17.00 8.01
C ILE A 40 2.79 16.91 9.41
N VAL A 41 2.49 15.68 9.84
CA VAL A 41 1.97 15.31 11.16
C VAL A 41 3.07 14.70 12.04
N LYS A 42 3.98 13.94 11.43
CA LYS A 42 5.18 13.40 12.09
C LYS A 42 6.33 13.41 11.10
N LEU A 43 7.52 13.76 11.58
CA LEU A 43 8.75 13.72 10.81
C LEU A 43 9.80 12.95 11.59
N SER A 44 10.45 11.98 10.93
CA SER A 44 11.61 11.28 11.47
C SER A 44 12.80 11.45 10.54
N VAL A 45 13.96 11.72 11.11
CA VAL A 45 15.25 11.80 10.40
C VAL A 45 16.25 10.93 11.14
N LEU A 46 16.78 9.93 10.45
CA LEU A 46 17.99 9.22 10.84
C LEU A 46 19.16 9.82 10.06
N ARG A 47 20.04 10.52 10.75
CA ARG A 47 21.27 11.05 10.17
C ARG A 47 22.42 10.11 10.45
N ILE A 48 23.09 9.67 9.39
CA ILE A 48 24.29 8.84 9.42
C ILE A 48 25.45 9.73 8.98
N ASP A 49 26.46 9.89 9.82
CA ASP A 49 27.66 10.64 9.42
C ASP A 49 28.58 9.80 8.49
N SER A 50 29.62 10.42 7.94
CA SER A 50 30.53 9.76 6.99
C SER A 50 31.41 8.66 7.62
N VAL A 51 31.45 8.54 8.94
CA VAL A 51 32.20 7.50 9.66
C VAL A 51 31.26 6.42 10.25
N GLY A 52 29.96 6.50 9.97
CA GLY A 52 28.95 5.50 10.35
C GLY A 52 28.18 5.81 11.64
N GLY A 53 28.40 6.97 12.26
CA GLY A 53 27.67 7.38 13.45
C GLY A 53 26.21 7.71 13.16
N GLU A 54 25.29 7.07 13.88
CA GLU A 54 23.84 7.23 13.70
C GLU A 54 23.20 8.14 14.75
N HIS A 55 22.33 9.03 14.28
CA HIS A 55 21.54 9.92 15.12
C HIS A 55 20.11 10.02 14.62
N VAL A 56 19.17 9.47 15.39
CA VAL A 56 17.74 9.54 15.07
C VAL A 56 17.05 10.68 15.83
N ARG A 57 16.17 11.40 15.14
CA ARG A 57 15.25 12.36 15.73
C ARG A 57 13.87 12.21 15.11
N SER A 58 12.85 12.17 15.96
CA SER A 58 11.45 12.15 15.54
C SER A 58 10.66 13.21 16.28
N VAL A 59 9.79 13.91 15.56
CA VAL A 59 8.90 14.94 16.12
C VAL A 59 7.48 14.71 15.63
N ILE A 60 6.52 14.95 16.52
CA ILE A 60 5.10 15.12 16.16
C ILE A 60 4.88 16.61 15.96
N VAL A 61 4.23 16.95 14.86
CA VAL A 61 4.03 18.32 14.38
C VAL A 61 2.54 18.60 14.39
N ASN A 62 2.16 19.80 14.84
CA ASN A 62 0.80 20.28 14.62
C ASN A 62 0.66 20.74 13.16
N PRO A 63 -0.17 20.08 12.33
CA PRO A 63 -0.30 20.38 10.90
C PRO A 63 -1.14 21.63 10.62
N GLU A 64 -1.73 22.25 11.64
CA GLU A 64 -2.61 23.44 11.55
C GLU A 64 -3.88 23.23 10.70
N ILE A 65 -4.20 21.98 10.39
CA ILE A 65 -5.43 21.54 9.71
C ILE A 65 -5.90 20.23 10.34
N SER A 66 -7.19 19.92 10.21
CA SER A 66 -7.72 18.63 10.67
C SER A 66 -7.07 17.47 9.91
N ILE A 67 -6.73 16.41 10.64
CA ILE A 67 -6.21 15.17 10.07
C ILE A 67 -7.39 14.34 9.55
N PRO A 68 -7.45 14.01 8.24
CA PRO A 68 -8.52 13.18 7.71
C PRO A 68 -8.53 11.77 8.31
N ALA A 69 -9.72 11.20 8.50
CA ALA A 69 -9.88 9.86 9.08
C ALA A 69 -9.09 8.77 8.32
N ALA A 70 -9.02 8.86 6.98
CA ALA A 70 -8.22 7.94 6.18
C ALA A 70 -6.71 8.03 6.47
N SER A 71 -6.19 9.23 6.77
CA SER A 71 -4.80 9.39 7.20
C SER A 71 -4.59 8.82 8.60
N THR A 72 -5.52 9.09 9.52
CA THR A 72 -5.50 8.50 10.87
C THR A 72 -5.54 6.98 10.83
N GLU A 73 -6.32 6.36 9.94
CA GLU A 73 -6.36 4.90 9.77
C GLU A 73 -4.99 4.32 9.35
N VAL A 74 -4.23 5.07 8.55
CA VAL A 74 -2.90 4.66 8.08
C VAL A 74 -1.83 4.81 9.16
N HIS A 75 -1.73 5.98 9.80
CA HIS A 75 -0.60 6.30 10.69
C HIS A 75 -0.96 6.35 12.18
N GLY A 76 -2.23 6.22 12.54
CA GLY A 76 -2.72 6.15 13.92
C GLY A 76 -2.65 7.45 14.72
N LEU A 77 -2.48 8.61 14.08
CA LEU A 77 -2.41 9.92 14.77
C LEU A 77 -3.70 10.69 14.51
N THR A 78 -4.23 11.26 15.58
CA THR A 78 -5.48 12.04 15.60
C THR A 78 -5.20 13.52 15.84
N ASP A 79 -6.21 14.36 15.65
CA ASP A 79 -6.14 15.78 16.01
C ASP A 79 -5.79 16.01 17.49
N LEU A 80 -6.15 15.07 18.37
CA LEU A 80 -5.82 15.13 19.80
C LEU A 80 -4.33 14.88 20.05
N ASP A 81 -3.69 13.99 19.29
CA ASP A 81 -2.27 13.65 19.46
C ASP A 81 -1.34 14.82 19.08
N VAL A 82 -1.78 15.63 18.12
CA VAL A 82 -1.06 16.81 17.63
C VAL A 82 -1.44 18.10 18.36
N ALA A 83 -2.49 18.08 19.18
CA ALA A 83 -2.93 19.24 19.94
C ALA A 83 -1.81 19.72 20.87
N GLY A 84 -1.51 21.02 20.80
CA GLY A 84 -0.44 21.65 21.58
C GLY A 84 1.00 21.29 21.16
N LYS A 85 1.19 20.47 20.12
CA LYS A 85 2.52 20.24 19.54
C LYS A 85 2.97 21.47 18.73
N PRO A 86 4.28 21.71 18.60
CA PRO A 86 4.77 22.79 17.75
C PRO A 86 4.42 22.56 16.27
N ILE A 87 4.15 23.65 15.57
CA ILE A 87 3.94 23.65 14.12
C ILE A 87 5.27 23.46 13.37
N PHE A 88 5.23 23.06 12.09
CA PHE A 88 6.44 22.78 11.30
C PHE A 88 7.44 23.95 11.32
N ARG A 89 6.94 25.19 11.23
CA ARG A 89 7.77 26.41 11.26
C ARG A 89 8.68 26.51 12.49
N ALA A 90 8.28 25.94 13.63
CA ALA A 90 9.11 25.92 14.84
C ALA A 90 10.37 25.06 14.67
N TYR A 91 10.33 24.06 13.80
CA TYR A 91 11.45 23.15 13.52
C TYR A 91 12.23 23.52 12.27
N ALA A 92 11.61 24.23 11.31
CA ALA A 92 12.10 24.39 9.95
C ALA A 92 13.58 24.85 9.89
N ARG A 93 13.98 25.92 10.58
CA ARG A 93 15.38 26.38 10.54
C ARG A 93 16.37 25.36 11.12
N ALA A 94 16.03 24.72 12.23
CA ALA A 94 16.90 23.73 12.86
C ALA A 94 17.01 22.46 12.00
N LEU A 95 15.91 22.08 11.33
CA LEU A 95 15.88 20.95 10.40
C LEU A 95 16.71 21.22 9.16
N ASP A 96 16.58 22.39 8.53
CA ASP A 96 17.38 22.79 7.37
C ASP A 96 18.89 22.73 7.69
N GLN A 97 19.29 23.26 8.84
CA GLN A 97 20.66 23.16 9.33
C GLN A 97 21.09 21.72 9.60
N HIS A 98 20.22 20.91 10.21
CA HIS A 98 20.50 19.51 10.50
C HIS A 98 20.69 18.67 9.23
N LEU A 99 19.92 18.97 8.19
CA LEU A 99 20.02 18.34 6.88
C LEU A 99 21.13 18.91 6.01
N SER A 100 21.74 20.05 6.37
CA SER A 100 22.79 20.68 5.57
C SER A 100 23.94 19.72 5.25
N GLY A 101 24.38 19.71 3.98
CA GLY A 101 25.45 18.83 3.50
C GLY A 101 25.12 17.34 3.43
N CYS A 102 23.92 16.92 3.83
CA CYS A 102 23.50 15.53 3.75
C CYS A 102 23.04 15.16 2.33
N ASP A 103 23.37 13.95 1.86
CA ASP A 103 22.53 13.31 0.87
C ASP A 103 21.21 12.87 1.53
N ILE A 104 20.17 12.62 0.74
CA ILE A 104 18.82 12.34 1.23
C ILE A 104 18.42 10.91 0.84
N ALA A 105 17.78 10.19 1.75
CA ALA A 105 17.24 8.86 1.48
C ALA A 105 15.84 8.65 2.09
N GLY A 106 15.11 7.69 1.56
CA GLY A 106 13.82 7.23 2.11
C GLY A 106 13.19 6.16 1.21
N PHE A 107 11.95 5.76 1.51
CA PHE A 107 11.21 4.76 0.73
C PHE A 107 10.03 5.42 0.01
N GLY A 108 10.07 5.52 -1.32
CA GLY A 108 9.11 6.29 -2.11
C GLY A 108 9.26 7.80 -1.96
N ILE A 109 10.40 8.25 -1.44
CA ILE A 109 10.64 9.62 -1.00
C ILE A 109 10.61 10.62 -2.15
N GLU A 110 11.07 10.23 -3.36
CA GLU A 110 11.10 11.14 -4.53
C GLU A 110 9.69 11.55 -4.97
N ARG A 111 8.72 10.65 -4.81
CA ARG A 111 7.34 10.87 -5.28
C ARG A 111 6.50 11.68 -4.30
N PHE A 112 6.84 11.63 -3.01
CA PHE A 112 5.97 12.17 -1.99
C PHE A 112 6.72 12.84 -0.83
N GLY A 113 7.49 12.09 -0.06
CA GLY A 113 8.06 12.58 1.20
C GLY A 113 8.96 13.81 1.03
N LEU A 114 9.84 13.80 0.02
CA LEU A 114 10.71 14.93 -0.27
C LEU A 114 9.96 16.13 -0.87
N PRO A 115 9.08 15.98 -1.89
CA PRO A 115 8.21 17.06 -2.34
C PRO A 115 7.39 17.71 -1.21
N LEU A 116 6.84 16.92 -0.27
CA LEU A 116 6.09 17.43 0.87
C LEU A 116 6.98 18.22 1.83
N LEU A 117 8.18 17.72 2.12
CA LEU A 117 9.15 18.42 2.96
C LEU A 117 9.57 19.76 2.33
N CYS A 118 9.82 19.78 1.02
CA CYS A 118 10.11 21.01 0.28
C CYS A 118 8.94 22.00 0.36
N ALA A 119 7.70 21.55 0.21
CA ALA A 119 6.52 22.41 0.33
C ALA A 119 6.38 23.01 1.75
N GLU A 120 6.67 22.25 2.81
CA GLU A 120 6.68 22.77 4.19
C GLU A 120 7.81 23.79 4.42
N PHE A 121 8.99 23.58 3.85
CA PHE A 121 10.07 24.58 3.87
C PHE A 121 9.68 25.85 3.12
N GLU A 122 9.08 25.73 1.94
CA GLU A 122 8.62 26.85 1.12
C GLU A 122 7.55 27.68 1.86
N ARG A 123 6.58 27.02 2.52
CA ARG A 123 5.60 27.69 3.40
C ARG A 123 6.25 28.47 4.55
N CYS A 124 7.45 28.09 4.96
CA CYS A 124 8.24 28.79 5.98
C CYS A 124 9.20 29.84 5.41
N GLY A 125 9.19 30.06 4.08
CA GLY A 125 10.13 30.97 3.41
C GLY A 125 11.58 30.46 3.39
N ILE A 126 11.78 29.15 3.54
CA ILE A 126 13.10 28.50 3.49
C ILE A 126 13.24 27.82 2.14
N LYS A 127 14.27 28.19 1.38
CA LYS A 127 14.61 27.51 0.14
C LYS A 127 15.47 26.29 0.46
N PHE A 128 14.86 25.10 0.49
CA PHE A 128 15.60 23.86 0.69
C PHE A 128 16.31 23.43 -0.60
N GLU A 129 17.63 23.61 -0.65
CA GLU A 129 18.41 23.32 -1.85
C GLU A 129 18.76 21.84 -1.99
N LEU A 130 18.24 21.22 -3.04
CA LEU A 130 18.55 19.85 -3.44
C LEU A 130 19.69 19.75 -4.45
N SER A 131 20.09 20.87 -5.05
CA SER A 131 21.24 20.91 -5.94
C SER A 131 22.48 20.37 -5.23
N ASN A 132 23.21 19.48 -5.90
CA ASN A 132 24.40 18.79 -5.39
C ASN A 132 24.15 17.75 -4.29
N ARG A 133 22.92 17.32 -4.03
CA ARG A 133 22.63 16.18 -3.14
C ARG A 133 22.25 14.96 -3.97
N ALA A 134 22.72 13.78 -3.57
CA ALA A 134 22.09 12.56 -4.01
C ALA A 134 20.73 12.40 -3.31
N VAL A 135 19.74 11.94 -4.05
CA VAL A 135 18.46 11.48 -3.51
C VAL A 135 18.39 10.00 -3.79
N VAL A 136 18.30 9.20 -2.72
CA VAL A 136 18.32 7.74 -2.77
C VAL A 136 16.93 7.23 -2.35
N ASP A 137 16.15 6.81 -3.33
CA ASP A 137 14.86 6.18 -3.08
C ASP A 137 15.01 4.64 -3.01
N ALA A 138 14.90 4.09 -1.80
CA ALA A 138 14.98 2.65 -1.55
C ALA A 138 13.89 1.86 -2.29
N MET A 139 12.72 2.46 -2.57
CA MET A 139 11.67 1.81 -3.36
C MET A 139 12.07 1.69 -4.83
N VAL A 140 12.78 2.69 -5.37
CA VAL A 140 13.31 2.63 -6.74
C VAL A 140 14.37 1.55 -6.85
N VAL A 141 15.27 1.45 -5.86
CA VAL A 141 16.27 0.38 -5.79
C VAL A 141 15.58 -0.99 -5.70
N PHE A 142 14.59 -1.15 -4.82
CA PHE A 142 13.82 -2.39 -4.68
C PHE A 142 13.16 -2.80 -6.01
N HIS A 143 12.45 -1.90 -6.68
CA HIS A 143 11.82 -2.20 -7.98
C HIS A 143 12.83 -2.53 -9.09
N ARG A 144 14.06 -2.03 -8.99
CA ARG A 144 15.14 -2.37 -9.93
C ARG A 144 15.67 -3.79 -9.68
N LEU A 145 15.70 -4.22 -8.43
CA LEU A 145 16.17 -5.55 -8.01
C LEU A 145 15.09 -6.63 -8.17
N GLU A 146 13.81 -6.26 -8.13
CA GLU A 146 12.66 -7.18 -8.26
C GLU A 146 11.84 -6.86 -9.54
N PRO A 147 12.34 -7.18 -10.75
CA PRO A 147 11.59 -7.00 -11.98
C PRO A 147 10.29 -7.82 -12.01
N ARG A 148 9.20 -7.22 -12.50
CA ARG A 148 7.91 -7.90 -12.68
C ARG A 148 7.83 -8.57 -14.05
N ASN A 149 8.67 -9.58 -14.27
CA ASN A 149 8.70 -10.35 -15.52
C ASN A 149 8.85 -11.85 -15.27
N PHE A 150 8.66 -12.63 -16.33
CA PHE A 150 8.68 -14.09 -16.28
C PHE A 150 9.99 -14.66 -15.69
N ASN A 151 11.14 -14.15 -16.15
CA ASN A 151 12.45 -14.67 -15.72
C ASN A 151 12.69 -14.41 -14.23
N ALA A 152 12.32 -13.22 -13.74
CA ALA A 152 12.41 -12.90 -12.32
C ALA A 152 11.48 -13.78 -11.47
N ALA A 153 10.24 -14.03 -11.94
CA ALA A 153 9.33 -14.95 -11.27
C ALA A 153 9.88 -16.39 -11.23
N TYR A 154 10.45 -16.87 -12.33
CA TYR A 154 11.10 -18.18 -12.40
C TYR A 154 12.26 -18.28 -11.41
N THR A 155 13.20 -17.33 -11.45
CA THR A 155 14.36 -17.33 -10.54
C THR A 155 13.93 -17.26 -9.08
N ARG A 156 12.90 -16.46 -8.74
CA ARG A 156 12.41 -16.31 -7.37
C ARG A 156 11.70 -17.56 -6.83
N PHE A 157 10.82 -18.17 -7.61
CA PHE A 157 9.89 -19.20 -7.11
C PHE A 157 10.29 -20.64 -7.48
N VAL A 158 11.12 -20.81 -8.52
CA VAL A 158 11.65 -22.11 -8.97
C VAL A 158 13.13 -22.24 -8.61
N GLY A 159 13.89 -21.15 -8.73
CA GLY A 159 15.34 -21.12 -8.47
C GLY A 159 16.18 -21.26 -9.74
N GLY A 160 17.42 -20.77 -9.65
CA GLY A 160 18.39 -20.81 -10.74
C GLY A 160 18.12 -19.79 -11.87
N SER A 161 18.85 -19.94 -12.97
CA SER A 161 18.65 -19.15 -14.19
C SER A 161 17.85 -19.97 -15.21
N ARG A 162 16.71 -19.43 -15.66
CA ARG A 162 15.95 -20.03 -16.75
C ARG A 162 16.83 -20.05 -18.01
N LYS A 163 17.00 -21.22 -18.62
CA LYS A 163 17.55 -21.31 -19.97
C LYS A 163 16.45 -20.90 -20.94
N GLU A 164 16.71 -19.91 -21.79
CA GLU A 164 15.77 -19.57 -22.86
C GLU A 164 15.46 -20.82 -23.69
N SER A 165 14.16 -21.10 -23.86
CA SER A 165 13.66 -22.24 -24.62
C SER A 165 12.67 -21.73 -25.66
N ASN A 166 12.89 -22.12 -26.91
CA ASN A 166 11.94 -21.89 -28.00
C ASN A 166 10.83 -22.96 -28.06
N ASP A 167 10.79 -23.89 -27.09
CA ASP A 167 9.73 -24.89 -26.96
C ASP A 167 8.55 -24.35 -26.11
N PRO A 168 7.35 -24.18 -26.71
CA PRO A 168 6.15 -23.77 -25.97
C PRO A 168 5.77 -24.75 -24.84
N GLY A 169 6.04 -26.06 -25.02
CA GLY A 169 5.74 -27.08 -24.03
C GLY A 169 6.57 -26.92 -22.75
N GLN A 170 7.86 -26.62 -22.90
CA GLN A 170 8.71 -26.28 -21.76
C GLN A 170 8.26 -24.98 -21.09
N THR A 171 7.88 -23.96 -21.87
CA THR A 171 7.38 -22.69 -21.30
C THR A 171 6.12 -22.90 -20.46
N ALA A 172 5.20 -23.77 -20.89
CA ALA A 172 4.01 -24.10 -20.10
C ALA A 172 4.36 -24.83 -18.78
N ARG A 173 5.37 -25.71 -18.79
CA ARG A 173 5.87 -26.36 -17.56
C ARG A 173 6.52 -25.34 -16.62
N ASP A 174 7.29 -24.40 -17.14
CA ASP A 174 7.91 -23.33 -16.36
C ASP A 174 6.84 -22.45 -15.67
N VAL A 175 5.72 -22.13 -16.36
CA VAL A 175 4.57 -21.42 -15.76
C VAL A 175 4.00 -22.20 -14.58
N LEU A 176 3.80 -23.51 -14.72
CA LEU A 176 3.26 -24.35 -13.66
C LEU A 176 4.20 -24.40 -12.45
N GLU A 177 5.51 -24.49 -12.67
CA GLU A 177 6.49 -24.48 -11.58
C GLU A 177 6.58 -23.13 -10.87
N ILE A 178 6.45 -22.01 -11.59
CA ILE A 178 6.31 -20.68 -10.98
C ILE A 178 5.08 -20.65 -10.07
N LEU A 179 3.91 -21.06 -10.56
CA LEU A 179 2.68 -21.05 -9.78
C LEU A 179 2.79 -21.93 -8.53
N ARG A 180 3.34 -23.14 -8.66
CA ARG A 180 3.61 -24.03 -7.52
C ARG A 180 4.57 -23.41 -6.52
N GLY A 181 5.61 -22.73 -6.99
CA GLY A 181 6.55 -22.01 -6.13
C GLY A 181 5.90 -20.83 -5.41
N GLN A 182 4.99 -20.10 -6.05
CA GLN A 182 4.21 -19.03 -5.42
C GLN A 182 3.31 -19.55 -4.31
N ILE A 183 2.60 -20.66 -4.55
CA ILE A 183 1.77 -21.32 -3.53
C ILE A 183 2.62 -21.77 -2.34
N ARG A 184 3.79 -22.39 -2.60
CA ARG A 184 4.71 -22.80 -1.53
C ARG A 184 5.28 -21.62 -0.73
N ALA A 185 5.57 -20.50 -1.39
CA ALA A 185 6.23 -19.36 -0.78
C ALA A 185 5.29 -18.47 0.03
N GLY A 186 4.00 -18.46 -0.25
CA GLY A 186 3.04 -17.58 0.41
C GLY A 186 1.88 -18.36 1.01
N SER A 187 1.86 -18.48 2.34
CA SER A 187 0.74 -19.10 3.08
C SER A 187 -0.61 -18.39 2.84
N SER A 188 -0.59 -17.15 2.36
CA SER A 188 -1.79 -16.40 1.95
C SER A 188 -2.32 -16.78 0.56
N VAL A 189 -1.51 -17.45 -0.27
CA VAL A 189 -1.90 -17.85 -1.62
C VAL A 189 -2.73 -19.13 -1.52
N PRO A 190 -3.99 -19.13 -1.98
CA PRO A 190 -4.82 -20.34 -1.93
C PRO A 190 -4.28 -21.45 -2.84
N GLU A 191 -4.76 -22.68 -2.65
CA GLU A 191 -4.22 -23.86 -3.33
C GLU A 191 -5.02 -24.31 -4.55
N SER A 192 -6.28 -23.87 -4.69
CA SER A 192 -7.14 -24.27 -5.80
C SER A 192 -7.21 -23.19 -6.90
N PRO A 193 -7.30 -23.55 -8.18
CA PRO A 193 -7.39 -22.56 -9.28
C PRO A 193 -8.48 -21.50 -9.07
N TYR A 194 -9.65 -21.90 -8.57
CA TYR A 194 -10.78 -21.00 -8.29
C TYR A 194 -10.47 -19.98 -7.19
N SER A 195 -9.86 -20.44 -6.09
CA SER A 195 -9.51 -19.57 -4.97
C SER A 195 -8.33 -18.66 -5.31
N ILE A 196 -7.34 -19.16 -6.06
CA ILE A 196 -6.23 -18.38 -6.61
C ILE A 196 -6.74 -17.27 -7.53
N GLU A 197 -7.68 -17.57 -8.42
CA GLU A 197 -8.26 -16.58 -9.33
C GLU A 197 -8.89 -15.43 -8.55
N LYS A 198 -9.80 -15.74 -7.60
CA LYS A 198 -10.45 -14.73 -6.76
C LYS A 198 -9.43 -13.91 -5.97
N TRP A 199 -8.50 -14.58 -5.30
CA TRP A 199 -7.45 -13.94 -4.51
C TRP A 199 -6.58 -13.01 -5.36
N SER A 200 -6.17 -13.44 -6.56
CA SER A 200 -5.34 -12.64 -7.47
C SER A 200 -6.03 -11.38 -7.98
N LYS A 201 -7.36 -11.40 -8.05
CA LYS A 201 -8.20 -10.24 -8.40
C LYS A 201 -8.52 -9.35 -7.20
N GLY A 202 -8.05 -9.70 -6.00
CA GLY A 202 -8.37 -8.99 -4.76
C GLY A 202 -9.85 -9.11 -4.36
N ILE A 203 -10.53 -10.17 -4.83
CA ILE A 203 -11.93 -10.43 -4.47
C ILE A 203 -11.97 -10.97 -3.04
N ASP A 204 -12.82 -10.37 -2.21
CA ASP A 204 -13.00 -10.76 -0.81
C ASP A 204 -13.45 -12.22 -0.72
N ALA A 205 -12.90 -13.01 0.21
CA ALA A 205 -13.30 -14.40 0.43
C ALA A 205 -14.80 -14.53 0.78
N ARG A 206 -15.40 -13.47 1.30
CA ARG A 206 -16.83 -13.37 1.64
C ARG A 206 -17.70 -12.96 0.45
N ALA A 207 -17.14 -12.82 -0.75
CA ALA A 207 -17.88 -12.40 -1.94
C ALA A 207 -19.03 -13.36 -2.26
N ILE A 208 -20.22 -12.79 -2.46
CA ILE A 208 -21.44 -13.47 -2.89
C ILE A 208 -21.45 -13.61 -4.41
N ASP A 209 -21.03 -12.56 -5.13
CA ASP A 209 -20.89 -12.54 -6.59
C ASP A 209 -19.43 -12.65 -7.06
N VAL A 210 -19.23 -12.99 -8.33
CA VAL A 210 -17.91 -13.21 -8.95
C VAL A 210 -17.05 -11.95 -9.03
N GLN A 211 -17.62 -10.75 -8.92
CA GLN A 211 -16.87 -9.49 -8.89
C GLN A 211 -16.63 -8.97 -7.46
N GLY A 212 -17.19 -9.63 -6.44
CA GLY A 212 -17.11 -9.20 -5.05
C GLY A 212 -17.79 -7.87 -4.76
N LYS A 213 -18.86 -7.54 -5.49
CA LYS A 213 -19.70 -6.35 -5.28
C LYS A 213 -20.60 -6.48 -4.06
N PHE A 214 -21.00 -7.70 -3.73
CA PHE A 214 -21.75 -8.06 -2.54
C PHE A 214 -20.92 -9.06 -1.73
N VAL A 215 -20.91 -8.90 -0.41
CA VAL A 215 -20.15 -9.75 0.51
C VAL A 215 -20.98 -10.11 1.73
N TRP A 216 -20.68 -11.24 2.37
CA TRP A 216 -21.25 -11.57 3.68
C TRP A 216 -20.65 -10.69 4.79
N GLY A 217 -21.54 -10.15 5.63
CA GLY A 217 -21.24 -9.47 6.88
C GLY A 217 -20.86 -10.44 8.00
N LYS A 218 -20.72 -9.91 9.22
CA LYS A 218 -20.36 -10.74 10.40
C LYS A 218 -21.55 -11.53 10.95
N GLU A 219 -22.76 -11.07 10.68
CA GLU A 219 -24.03 -11.69 11.09
C GLU A 219 -24.69 -12.40 9.88
N GLU A 220 -23.87 -12.85 8.92
CA GLU A 220 -24.31 -13.50 7.69
C GLU A 220 -25.30 -12.66 6.86
N GLU A 221 -25.26 -11.34 7.01
CA GLU A 221 -26.09 -10.43 6.23
C GLU A 221 -25.38 -10.00 4.93
N ALA A 222 -26.13 -9.89 3.83
CA ALA A 222 -25.56 -9.41 2.56
C ALA A 222 -25.24 -7.91 2.63
N MET A 223 -24.00 -7.55 2.28
CA MET A 223 -23.46 -6.19 2.34
C MET A 223 -23.03 -5.72 0.96
N ILE A 224 -23.12 -4.41 0.70
CA ILE A 224 -22.54 -3.79 -0.50
C ILE A 224 -21.05 -3.54 -0.26
N ASN A 225 -20.20 -3.93 -1.21
CA ASN A 225 -18.74 -3.86 -1.12
C ASN A 225 -18.13 -2.87 -2.14
N PHE A 226 -18.91 -1.92 -2.67
CA PHE A 226 -18.42 -0.95 -3.65
C PHE A 226 -19.24 0.35 -3.64
N GLY A 227 -18.71 1.37 -4.31
CA GLY A 227 -19.38 2.65 -4.50
C GLY A 227 -19.70 3.38 -3.19
N LYS A 228 -20.65 4.31 -3.24
CA LYS A 228 -21.02 5.17 -2.10
C LYS A 228 -21.59 4.40 -0.89
N TYR A 229 -22.11 3.20 -1.10
CA TYR A 229 -22.72 2.35 -0.06
C TYR A 229 -21.82 1.19 0.37
N ARG A 230 -20.51 1.23 0.06
CA ARG A 230 -19.58 0.24 0.58
C ARG A 230 -19.69 0.13 2.10
N GLY A 231 -19.85 -1.08 2.62
CA GLY A 231 -20.03 -1.37 4.04
C GLY A 231 -21.47 -1.25 4.55
N HIS A 232 -22.46 -0.95 3.72
CA HIS A 232 -23.87 -0.89 4.12
C HIS A 232 -24.61 -2.20 3.81
N ARG A 233 -25.68 -2.46 4.57
CA ARG A 233 -26.54 -3.63 4.39
C ARG A 233 -27.33 -3.52 3.08
N LEU A 234 -27.32 -4.58 2.27
CA LEU A 234 -28.08 -4.63 1.02
C LEU A 234 -29.57 -4.34 1.25
N ARG A 235 -30.12 -4.92 2.32
CA ARG A 235 -31.52 -4.73 2.74
C ARG A 235 -31.88 -3.28 3.05
N GLU A 236 -30.95 -2.55 3.67
CA GLU A 236 -31.16 -1.14 4.01
C GLU A 236 -31.21 -0.30 2.73
N ILE A 237 -30.29 -0.53 1.80
CA ILE A 237 -30.24 0.21 0.53
C ILE A 237 -31.42 -0.14 -0.37
N ALA A 238 -31.88 -1.39 -0.38
CA ALA A 238 -33.10 -1.77 -1.09
C ALA A 238 -34.33 -0.99 -0.61
N SER A 239 -34.39 -0.66 0.68
CA SER A 239 -35.50 0.10 1.28
C SER A 239 -35.35 1.62 1.08
N ASN A 240 -34.12 2.13 1.20
CA ASN A 240 -33.85 3.58 1.27
C ASN A 240 -33.45 4.21 -0.07
N ASP A 241 -32.86 3.44 -1.00
CA ASP A 241 -32.39 3.92 -2.31
C ASP A 241 -32.43 2.79 -3.36
N ALA A 242 -33.64 2.31 -3.68
CA ALA A 242 -33.86 1.28 -4.70
C ALA A 242 -33.35 1.72 -6.09
N ALA A 243 -33.29 3.02 -6.38
CA ALA A 243 -32.76 3.55 -7.63
C ALA A 243 -31.28 3.18 -7.83
N TYR A 244 -30.48 3.17 -6.75
CA TYR A 244 -29.10 2.71 -6.81
C TYR A 244 -28.99 1.24 -7.22
N LEU A 245 -29.83 0.36 -6.66
CA LEU A 245 -29.82 -1.06 -7.02
C LEU A 245 -30.37 -1.32 -8.43
N ASN A 246 -31.38 -0.56 -8.87
CA ASN A 246 -31.85 -0.61 -10.26
C ASN A 246 -30.76 -0.20 -11.25
N TRP A 247 -29.91 0.77 -10.91
CA TRP A 247 -28.72 1.09 -11.70
C TRP A 247 -27.71 -0.05 -11.72
N VAL A 248 -27.46 -0.72 -10.58
CA VAL A 248 -26.59 -1.89 -10.54
C VAL A 248 -27.13 -2.99 -11.47
N ALA A 249 -28.43 -3.28 -11.40
CA ALA A 249 -29.11 -4.25 -12.24
C ALA A 249 -29.00 -3.96 -13.75
N ALA A 250 -29.06 -2.68 -14.14
CA ALA A 250 -29.12 -2.28 -15.54
C ALA A 250 -27.75 -2.12 -16.23
N GLU A 251 -26.66 -1.97 -15.48
CA GLU A 251 -25.35 -1.61 -16.05
C GLU A 251 -24.48 -2.83 -16.39
N ASP A 252 -24.04 -2.92 -17.65
CA ASP A 252 -23.24 -4.04 -18.16
C ASP A 252 -21.85 -4.21 -17.54
N LYS A 253 -21.37 -3.23 -16.78
CA LYS A 253 -20.11 -3.36 -16.03
C LYS A 253 -20.22 -4.32 -14.84
N PHE A 254 -21.45 -4.65 -14.42
CA PHE A 254 -21.71 -5.64 -13.37
C PHE A 254 -22.00 -7.00 -14.00
N GLU A 255 -21.41 -8.05 -13.44
CA GLU A 255 -21.68 -9.42 -13.89
C GLU A 255 -23.13 -9.82 -13.60
N THR A 256 -23.60 -10.83 -14.33
CA THR A 256 -25.01 -11.26 -14.29
C THR A 256 -25.49 -11.65 -12.90
N ASP A 257 -24.65 -12.28 -12.08
CA ASP A 257 -24.97 -12.64 -10.70
C ASP A 257 -25.12 -11.40 -9.79
N ALA A 258 -24.22 -10.41 -9.88
CA ALA A 258 -24.35 -9.15 -9.16
C ALA A 258 -25.60 -8.37 -9.58
N ARG A 259 -25.92 -8.34 -10.88
CA ARG A 259 -27.15 -7.74 -11.41
C ARG A 259 -28.39 -8.43 -10.85
N THR A 260 -28.40 -9.77 -10.87
CA THR A 260 -29.50 -10.59 -10.33
C THR A 260 -29.70 -10.34 -8.83
N ILE A 261 -28.62 -10.28 -8.03
CA ILE A 261 -28.71 -9.97 -6.59
C ILE A 261 -29.36 -8.59 -6.37
N ALA A 262 -28.99 -7.59 -7.17
CA ALA A 262 -29.56 -6.26 -7.06
C ALA A 262 -31.06 -6.24 -7.44
N GLU A 263 -31.45 -6.91 -8.53
CA GLU A 263 -32.85 -7.04 -8.94
C GLU A 263 -33.71 -7.74 -7.89
N LEU A 264 -33.24 -8.86 -7.34
CA LEU A 264 -33.95 -9.59 -6.30
C LEU A 264 -34.08 -8.76 -5.03
N ALA A 265 -33.03 -8.04 -4.63
CA ALA A 265 -33.05 -7.18 -3.45
C ALA A 265 -34.08 -6.04 -3.55
N VAL A 266 -34.22 -5.42 -4.72
CA VAL A 266 -35.28 -4.41 -4.98
C VAL A 266 -36.68 -5.02 -4.79
N ASN A 267 -36.84 -6.32 -5.08
CA ASN A 267 -38.08 -7.06 -4.88
C ASN A 267 -38.21 -7.69 -3.48
N GLY A 268 -37.34 -7.33 -2.54
CA GLY A 268 -37.39 -7.81 -1.14
C GLY A 268 -36.83 -9.21 -0.92
N GLN A 269 -36.16 -9.80 -1.92
CA GLN A 269 -35.50 -11.10 -1.82
C GLN A 269 -33.99 -10.90 -1.63
N PHE A 270 -33.42 -11.53 -0.62
CA PHE A 270 -32.01 -11.33 -0.25
C PHE A 270 -31.27 -12.66 -0.28
N PRO A 271 -29.97 -12.67 -0.59
CA PRO A 271 -29.15 -13.86 -0.43
C PRO A 271 -29.25 -14.39 1.01
N GLU A 272 -29.32 -15.72 1.13
CA GLU A 272 -29.25 -16.44 2.41
C GLU A 272 -28.06 -17.40 2.37
N VAL A 273 -27.45 -17.68 3.53
CA VAL A 273 -26.40 -18.68 3.64
C VAL A 273 -27.06 -20.06 3.57
N GLU A 274 -26.76 -20.84 2.55
CA GLU A 274 -27.21 -22.23 2.48
C GLU A 274 -26.63 -22.99 3.70
N SER A 275 -27.51 -23.44 4.59
CA SER A 275 -27.16 -24.35 5.68
C SER A 275 -26.85 -25.69 5.04
N GLY A 276 -25.56 -26.00 4.84
CA GLY A 276 -25.15 -27.28 4.28
C GLY A 276 -25.51 -28.44 5.21
N ASP A 277 -26.23 -29.43 4.67
CA ASP A 277 -26.24 -30.82 5.15
C ASP A 277 -24.94 -31.56 4.77
#